data_AF-A0A3M0W4Y4-F1
#
_entry.id   AF-A0A3M0W4Y4-F1
#
_cell.length_a   1.000
_cell.length_b   1.000
_cell.length_c   1.000
_cell.angle_alpha   90.00
_cell.angle_beta   90.00
_cell.angle_gamma   90.00
#
_symmetry.space_group_name_H-M   'P 1'
#
loop_
_entity.id
_entity.type
_entity.pdbx_description
1 polymer ?
#
loop_
_entity_poly.entity_id
_entity_poly.type
_entity_poly.pdbx_seq_one_letter_code
_entity_poly.pdbx_strand_id
1 'polypeptide(L)'
;MPFAFLLSTTSQLSFESSLTSSTHPSLPSAATSRRSLVRSSLKEHKRLSAADQASHLPDLALVLDEYLKYLISIDVSLSGRPISGEEVDLALVNEVEVEWRPTLSTSTLPGRDSDRVKARGLDFELYFAHHTLALVHSLLASQSLVSIYASVTPTPEERTQLIQNATKRLRAAHSLHAYLGHRSNSSPDGPPLFPPAAVDISPGVQSALQNLAHAELNLLAVLKDDPYPAVVIQSRNKDDREWMFKSPSIPRVAAQVRRRLCVGAADKAEAALASLRSSTAKISKDLIEYCQTVRRTAKAKACRFAALDADLSGETGKAIAWLRAAMHELGIDPPDHHYRSTPTAGLKKLKTSWTEKREDRRLAKAADSGGGSSGGSGWLADESRILDFLDRKLTKENDTINVQPVPDWRPLLSTMPTGMHITINDRWLPTPLSEDELIAMRSLPEEAGAAADHRHFGHNSSDAEDKDEGMERRPAAGADYATAQSTYY
;
A
#
# COMPACT_ATOMS: atom_id res chain seq x y z
N MET A 1 4.23 2.03 -7.32
CA MET A 1 3.77 2.51 -6.00
C MET A 1 4.17 1.48 -4.98
N PRO A 2 4.04 1.71 -3.67
CA PRO A 2 3.11 0.89 -2.89
C PRO A 2 1.67 1.23 -3.24
N PHE A 3 0.72 0.37 -2.88
CA PHE A 3 -0.71 0.64 -3.09
C PHE A 3 -1.18 1.78 -2.17
N ALA A 4 -2.06 2.65 -2.68
CA ALA A 4 -2.65 3.74 -1.91
C ALA A 4 -3.86 3.22 -1.11
N PHE A 5 -3.59 2.55 0.00
CA PHE A 5 -4.62 1.99 0.88
C PHE A 5 -5.52 3.08 1.48
N LEU A 6 -6.81 2.78 1.58
CA LEU A 6 -7.74 3.56 2.39
C LEU A 6 -7.76 2.99 3.81
N LEU A 7 -7.75 3.87 4.80
CA LEU A 7 -7.78 3.46 6.21
C LEU A 7 -9.22 3.22 6.69
N SER A 8 -9.42 2.13 7.43
CA SER A 8 -10.70 1.77 8.02
C SER A 8 -11.14 2.84 9.03
N THR A 9 -12.45 3.04 9.17
CA THR A 9 -13.02 3.92 10.19
C THR A 9 -13.87 3.12 11.15
N THR A 10 -14.01 3.58 12.40
CA THR A 10 -14.68 2.83 13.45
C THR A 10 -15.80 3.61 14.14
N SER A 11 -16.67 2.90 14.86
CA SER A 11 -17.75 3.46 15.69
C SER A 11 -17.26 3.86 17.07
N GLN A 12 -18.16 4.43 17.87
CA GLN A 12 -17.93 4.62 19.28
C GLN A 12 -18.09 3.27 20.00
N LEU A 13 -17.18 3.00 20.94
CA LEU A 13 -17.20 1.84 21.81
C LEU A 13 -16.79 2.31 23.21
N SER A 14 -17.48 1.84 24.23
CA SER A 14 -17.05 1.95 25.63
C SER A 14 -16.75 0.54 26.12
N PHE A 15 -15.55 0.34 26.64
CA PHE A 15 -15.17 -0.92 27.27
C PHE A 15 -15.78 -1.07 28.66
N GLU A 16 -16.12 0.01 29.35
CA GLU A 16 -16.70 -0.02 30.69
C GLU A 16 -18.09 -0.67 30.72
N SER A 17 -18.82 -0.66 29.60
CA SER A 17 -20.09 -1.37 29.47
C SER A 17 -19.95 -2.89 29.35
N SER A 18 -18.74 -3.36 29.01
CA SER A 18 -18.46 -4.75 28.66
C SER A 18 -17.44 -5.41 29.58
N LEU A 19 -16.58 -4.63 30.22
CA LEU A 19 -15.46 -5.08 31.04
C LEU A 19 -15.50 -4.40 32.41
N THR A 20 -15.16 -5.15 33.45
CA THR A 20 -14.95 -4.63 34.80
C THR A 20 -13.67 -5.22 35.38
N SER A 21 -12.96 -4.47 36.21
CA SER A 21 -11.77 -4.95 36.91
C SER A 21 -11.84 -4.62 38.39
N SER A 22 -11.59 -5.62 39.23
CA SER A 22 -11.52 -5.44 40.69
C SER A 22 -10.19 -4.84 41.14
N THR A 23 -9.12 -5.11 40.39
CA THR A 23 -7.75 -4.71 40.70
C THR A 23 -7.32 -3.42 40.00
N HIS A 24 -7.78 -3.22 38.76
CA HIS A 24 -7.38 -2.10 37.90
C HIS A 24 -8.62 -1.39 37.31
N PRO A 25 -9.46 -0.76 38.16
CA PRO A 25 -10.77 -0.26 37.75
C PRO A 25 -10.73 0.81 36.66
N SER A 26 -9.61 1.52 36.47
CA SER A 26 -9.46 2.51 35.40
C SER A 26 -8.94 1.93 34.07
N LEU A 27 -8.60 0.64 33.99
CA LEU A 27 -8.14 0.03 32.73
C LEU A 27 -9.20 0.08 31.61
N PRO A 28 -10.48 -0.31 31.83
CA PRO A 28 -11.53 -0.18 30.80
C PRO A 28 -11.78 1.27 30.37
N SER A 29 -11.72 2.23 31.30
CA SER A 29 -11.96 3.66 31.01
C SER A 29 -10.79 4.28 30.23
N ALA A 30 -9.56 3.94 30.58
CA ALA A 30 -8.36 4.35 29.85
C ALA A 30 -8.33 3.76 28.43
N ALA A 31 -8.66 2.47 28.27
CA ALA A 31 -8.78 1.83 26.96
C ALA A 31 -9.86 2.49 26.09
N THR A 32 -11.00 2.86 26.69
CA THR A 32 -12.08 3.60 26.02
C THR A 32 -11.60 4.96 25.53
N SER A 33 -10.86 5.68 26.38
CA SER A 33 -10.29 6.98 26.05
C SER A 33 -9.31 6.88 24.88
N ARG A 34 -8.37 5.92 24.92
CA ARG A 34 -7.40 5.71 23.83
C ARG A 34 -8.08 5.31 22.52
N ARG A 35 -9.12 4.47 22.59
CA ARG A 35 -9.92 4.14 21.41
C ARG A 35 -10.65 5.35 20.83
N SER A 36 -11.13 6.26 21.67
CA SER A 36 -11.79 7.49 21.22
C SER A 36 -10.83 8.41 20.45
N LEU A 37 -9.54 8.43 20.84
CA LEU A 37 -8.47 9.10 20.10
C LEU A 37 -8.26 8.44 18.74
N VAL A 38 -8.10 7.12 18.67
CA VAL A 38 -7.97 6.37 17.39
C VAL A 38 -9.11 6.72 16.44
N ARG A 39 -10.36 6.65 16.92
CA ARG A 39 -11.55 7.00 16.11
C ARG A 39 -11.48 8.44 15.61
N SER A 40 -11.09 9.39 16.46
CA SER A 40 -11.02 10.81 16.10
C SER A 40 -9.92 11.07 15.08
N SER A 41 -8.71 10.53 15.30
CA SER A 41 -7.59 10.62 14.36
C SER A 41 -7.89 9.95 13.01
N LEU A 42 -8.59 8.82 12.98
CA LEU A 42 -9.02 8.18 11.72
C LEU A 42 -10.06 9.02 10.97
N LYS A 43 -11.02 9.62 11.70
CA LYS A 43 -12.01 10.53 11.10
C LYS A 43 -11.37 11.81 10.57
N GLU A 44 -10.42 12.37 11.31
CA GLU A 44 -9.64 13.53 10.90
C GLU A 44 -8.85 13.23 9.64
N HIS A 45 -8.05 12.15 9.65
CA HIS A 45 -7.28 11.70 8.49
C HIS A 45 -8.14 11.57 7.23
N LYS A 46 -9.33 10.99 7.35
CA LYS A 46 -10.26 10.86 6.21
C LYS A 46 -10.72 12.21 5.63
N ARG A 47 -10.83 13.25 6.46
CA ARG A 47 -11.29 14.60 6.06
C ARG A 47 -10.16 15.49 5.54
N LEU A 48 -8.92 15.18 5.89
CA LEU A 48 -7.74 15.93 5.48
C LEU A 48 -7.54 15.89 3.96
N SER A 49 -6.90 16.94 3.43
CA SER A 49 -6.43 16.94 2.06
C SER A 49 -5.36 15.86 1.87
N ALA A 50 -5.11 15.44 0.63
CA ALA A 50 -4.10 14.41 0.36
C ALA A 50 -2.68 14.82 0.85
N ALA A 51 -2.37 16.12 0.86
CA ALA A 51 -1.12 16.65 1.39
C ALA A 51 -1.02 16.48 2.91
N ASP A 52 -2.08 16.88 3.61
CA ASP A 52 -2.13 16.85 5.07
C ASP A 52 -2.26 15.41 5.60
N GLN A 53 -2.92 14.54 4.84
CA GLN A 53 -2.98 13.10 5.13
C GLN A 53 -1.58 12.52 5.28
N ALA A 54 -0.65 12.86 4.39
CA ALA A 54 0.71 12.35 4.42
C ALA A 54 1.48 12.80 5.67
N SER A 55 1.27 14.05 6.12
CA SER A 55 1.86 14.59 7.34
C SER A 55 1.25 13.98 8.62
N HIS A 56 0.00 13.54 8.57
CA HIS A 56 -0.73 12.98 9.71
C HIS A 56 -0.46 11.47 9.96
N LEU A 57 0.08 10.74 8.98
CA LEU A 57 0.33 9.29 9.11
C LEU A 57 1.25 8.89 10.28
N PRO A 58 2.35 9.61 10.60
CA PRO A 58 3.20 9.26 11.73
C PRO A 58 2.46 9.33 13.07
N ASP A 59 1.67 10.38 13.28
CA ASP A 59 0.89 10.56 14.51
C ASP A 59 -0.18 9.48 14.64
N LEU A 60 -0.85 9.15 13.53
CA LEU A 60 -1.83 8.07 13.51
C LEU A 60 -1.20 6.70 13.85
N ALA A 61 0.03 6.44 13.42
CA ALA A 61 0.76 5.23 13.78
C ALA A 61 1.02 5.16 15.29
N LEU A 62 1.40 6.28 15.92
CA LEU A 62 1.62 6.35 17.36
C LEU A 62 0.33 6.13 18.15
N VAL A 63 -0.76 6.80 17.76
CA VAL A 63 -2.08 6.66 18.41
C VAL A 63 -2.59 5.22 18.32
N LEU A 64 -2.40 4.54 17.19
CA LEU A 64 -2.74 3.13 17.02
C LEU A 64 -1.84 2.21 17.87
N ASP A 65 -0.53 2.44 17.89
CA ASP A 65 0.41 1.65 18.68
C ASP A 65 0.12 1.76 20.19
N GLU A 66 -0.12 2.97 20.68
CA GLU A 66 -0.54 3.21 22.06
C GLU A 66 -1.83 2.46 22.39
N TYR A 67 -2.85 2.55 21.53
CA TYR A 67 -4.12 1.87 21.75
C TYR A 67 -3.97 0.34 21.74
N LEU A 68 -3.12 -0.20 20.87
CA LEU A 68 -2.85 -1.63 20.81
C LEU A 68 -2.29 -2.17 22.14
N LYS A 69 -1.46 -1.40 22.86
CA LYS A 69 -0.97 -1.81 24.20
C LYS A 69 -2.11 -2.13 25.16
N TYR A 70 -3.15 -1.28 25.17
CA TYR A 70 -4.35 -1.50 26.01
C TYR A 70 -5.14 -2.72 25.54
N LEU A 71 -5.36 -2.87 24.23
CA LEU A 71 -6.07 -4.03 23.67
C LEU A 71 -5.38 -5.35 23.96
N ILE A 72 -4.06 -5.41 23.78
CA ILE A 72 -3.23 -6.59 24.06
C ILE A 72 -3.29 -6.90 25.56
N SER A 73 -3.21 -5.89 26.41
CA SER A 73 -3.30 -6.08 27.86
C SER A 73 -4.67 -6.62 28.28
N ILE A 74 -5.76 -6.11 27.71
CA ILE A 74 -7.11 -6.65 27.95
C ILE A 74 -7.20 -8.11 27.49
N ASP A 75 -6.70 -8.44 26.29
CA ASP A 75 -6.68 -9.80 25.73
C ASP A 75 -5.93 -10.80 26.62
N VAL A 76 -4.75 -10.40 27.11
CA VAL A 76 -3.92 -11.21 28.02
C VAL A 76 -4.58 -11.36 29.39
N SER A 77 -5.19 -10.29 29.93
CA SER A 77 -5.92 -10.32 31.21
C SER A 77 -7.08 -11.30 31.16
N LEU A 78 -7.90 -11.23 30.09
CA LEU A 78 -9.05 -12.12 29.90
C LEU A 78 -8.64 -13.59 29.73
N SER A 79 -7.40 -13.83 29.30
CA SER A 79 -6.80 -15.18 29.22
C SER A 79 -6.28 -15.69 30.57
N GLY A 80 -6.43 -14.92 31.66
CA GLY A 80 -5.97 -15.27 33.01
C GLY A 80 -4.45 -15.28 33.16
N ARG A 81 -3.71 -14.59 32.27
CA ARG A 81 -2.25 -14.53 32.31
C ARG A 81 -1.78 -13.21 32.92
N PRO A 82 -0.70 -13.19 33.71
CA PRO A 82 -0.14 -11.95 34.23
C PRO A 82 0.42 -11.08 33.11
N ILE A 83 0.34 -9.77 33.29
CA ILE A 83 0.79 -8.77 32.32
C ILE A 83 1.97 -8.03 32.91
N SER A 84 3.13 -8.13 32.28
CA SER A 84 4.34 -7.46 32.77
C SER A 84 4.66 -7.78 34.25
N GLY A 85 4.29 -8.98 34.73
CA GLY A 85 4.46 -9.41 36.12
C GLY A 85 3.29 -9.09 37.06
N GLU A 86 2.30 -8.32 36.60
CA GLU A 86 1.12 -7.90 37.37
C GLU A 86 -0.09 -8.81 37.12
N GLU A 87 -0.82 -9.12 38.19
CA GLU A 87 -2.08 -9.87 38.11
C GLU A 87 -3.25 -8.89 37.94
N VAL A 88 -3.83 -8.89 36.74
CA VAL A 88 -4.99 -8.06 36.40
C VAL A 88 -6.23 -8.93 36.37
N ASP A 89 -7.05 -8.82 37.42
CA ASP A 89 -8.38 -9.45 37.48
C ASP A 89 -9.38 -8.62 36.66
N LEU A 90 -9.63 -9.08 35.44
CA LEU A 90 -10.54 -8.46 34.48
C LEU A 90 -11.65 -9.45 34.11
N ALA A 91 -12.90 -9.05 34.32
CA ALA A 91 -14.08 -9.85 34.03
C ALA A 91 -14.87 -9.26 32.86
N LEU A 92 -15.32 -10.15 31.95
CA LEU A 92 -16.23 -9.82 30.86
C LEU A 92 -17.67 -9.81 31.40
N VAL A 93 -18.29 -8.63 31.43
CA VAL A 93 -19.68 -8.43 31.85
C VAL A 93 -20.64 -8.64 30.69
N ASN A 94 -20.31 -8.07 29.53
CA ASN A 94 -21.05 -8.22 28.27
C ASN A 94 -20.08 -8.46 27.13
N GLU A 95 -20.53 -9.12 26.07
CA GLU A 95 -19.72 -9.33 24.87
C GLU A 95 -19.42 -7.98 24.20
N VAL A 96 -18.14 -7.71 23.91
CA VAL A 96 -17.72 -6.46 23.29
C VAL A 96 -18.29 -6.38 21.87
N GLU A 97 -19.18 -5.42 21.60
CA GLU A 97 -19.76 -5.22 20.27
C GLU A 97 -19.07 -4.06 19.55
N VAL A 98 -18.51 -4.35 18.38
CA VAL A 98 -17.62 -3.44 17.67
C VAL A 98 -18.08 -3.27 16.25
N GLU A 99 -17.89 -2.07 15.70
CA GLU A 99 -18.24 -1.78 14.33
C GLU A 99 -17.09 -1.07 13.59
N TRP A 100 -16.62 -1.70 12.51
CA TRP A 100 -15.57 -1.19 11.62
C TRP A 100 -16.06 -1.08 10.18
N ARG A 101 -15.51 -0.13 9.43
CA ARG A 101 -15.73 0.00 7.99
C ARG A 101 -14.58 -0.66 7.22
N PRO A 102 -14.81 -1.80 6.55
CA PRO A 102 -13.80 -2.44 5.69
C PRO A 102 -13.52 -1.58 4.45
N THR A 103 -12.28 -1.54 3.96
CA THR A 103 -11.88 -0.71 2.82
C THR A 103 -11.44 -1.52 1.60
N LEU A 104 -11.22 -2.83 1.75
CA LEU A 104 -10.78 -3.69 0.65
C LEU A 104 -11.93 -4.41 -0.04
N SER A 105 -13.16 -4.28 0.46
CA SER A 105 -14.37 -4.75 -0.20
C SER A 105 -14.81 -3.79 -1.32
N THR A 106 -15.22 -4.33 -2.48
CA THR A 106 -15.92 -3.50 -3.47
C THR A 106 -17.25 -2.99 -2.92
N SER A 107 -17.45 -1.68 -2.94
CA SER A 107 -18.77 -1.10 -2.67
C SER A 107 -19.78 -1.60 -3.70
N THR A 108 -20.99 -1.91 -3.24
CA THR A 108 -22.11 -2.31 -4.09
C THR A 108 -22.57 -1.17 -4.99
N LEU A 109 -22.26 0.09 -4.62
CA LEU A 109 -22.64 1.29 -5.35
C LEU A 109 -21.40 2.17 -5.65
N PRO A 110 -21.16 2.52 -6.93
CA PRO A 110 -20.07 3.44 -7.30
C PRO A 110 -20.19 4.77 -6.55
N GLY A 111 -19.13 5.16 -5.85
CA GLY A 111 -19.06 6.44 -5.12
C GLY A 111 -19.61 6.43 -3.70
N ARG A 112 -20.21 5.33 -3.23
CA ARG A 112 -20.63 5.17 -1.83
C ARG A 112 -19.59 4.35 -1.06
N ASP A 113 -19.25 4.78 0.15
CA ASP A 113 -18.43 3.98 1.05
C ASP A 113 -19.10 2.65 1.39
N SER A 114 -18.29 1.64 1.71
CA SER A 114 -18.79 0.39 2.28
C SER A 114 -19.56 0.65 3.58
N ASP A 115 -20.62 -0.15 3.77
CA ASP A 115 -21.33 -0.16 5.03
C ASP A 115 -20.42 -0.70 6.13
N ARG A 116 -20.69 -0.22 7.34
CA ARG A 116 -19.96 -0.67 8.52
C ARG A 116 -20.39 -2.09 8.88
N VAL A 117 -19.43 -2.89 9.33
CA VAL A 117 -19.64 -4.28 9.75
C VAL A 117 -19.60 -4.33 11.26
N LYS A 118 -20.73 -4.71 11.85
CA LYS A 118 -20.86 -4.99 13.28
C LYS A 118 -20.47 -6.43 13.56
N ALA A 119 -19.63 -6.64 14.56
CA ALA A 119 -19.23 -7.96 15.04
C ALA A 119 -19.07 -7.94 16.57
N ARG A 120 -18.94 -9.13 17.14
CA ARG A 120 -18.73 -9.32 18.58
C ARG A 120 -17.35 -9.89 18.85
N GLY A 121 -16.86 -9.63 20.06
CA GLY A 121 -15.59 -10.15 20.55
C GLY A 121 -14.40 -9.19 20.35
N LEU A 122 -13.42 -9.33 21.23
CA LEU A 122 -12.21 -8.50 21.25
C LEU A 122 -11.31 -8.75 20.04
N ASP A 123 -11.27 -9.99 19.53
CA ASP A 123 -10.46 -10.35 18.36
C ASP A 123 -10.84 -9.50 17.14
N PHE A 124 -12.11 -9.16 16.95
CA PHE A 124 -12.52 -8.33 15.83
C PHE A 124 -11.89 -6.93 15.89
N GLU A 125 -11.88 -6.30 17.07
CA GLU A 125 -11.22 -5.01 17.30
C GLU A 125 -9.70 -5.14 17.13
N LEU A 126 -9.10 -6.17 17.72
CA LEU A 126 -7.66 -6.39 17.68
C LEU A 126 -7.16 -6.58 16.26
N TYR A 127 -7.86 -7.38 15.45
CA TYR A 127 -7.50 -7.62 14.05
C TYR A 127 -7.63 -6.34 13.21
N PHE A 128 -8.71 -5.58 13.36
CA PHE A 128 -8.86 -4.31 12.62
C PHE A 128 -7.84 -3.26 13.03
N ALA A 129 -7.52 -3.14 14.33
CA ALA A 129 -6.51 -2.19 14.81
C ALA A 129 -5.12 -2.52 14.26
N HIS A 130 -4.68 -3.78 14.33
CA HIS A 130 -3.40 -4.23 13.75
C HIS A 130 -3.38 -4.10 12.23
N HIS A 131 -4.48 -4.47 11.55
CA HIS A 131 -4.60 -4.32 10.11
C HIS A 131 -4.46 -2.85 9.70
N THR A 132 -5.17 -1.95 10.38
CA THR A 132 -5.09 -0.52 10.12
C THR A 132 -3.67 0.02 10.33
N LEU A 133 -2.99 -0.40 11.40
CA LEU A 133 -1.58 -0.04 11.64
C LEU A 133 -0.66 -0.55 10.52
N ALA A 134 -0.88 -1.77 10.03
CA ALA A 134 -0.12 -2.31 8.91
C ALA A 134 -0.33 -1.49 7.63
N LEU A 135 -1.58 -1.06 7.35
CA LEU A 135 -1.87 -0.18 6.22
C LEU A 135 -1.21 1.20 6.37
N VAL A 136 -1.20 1.78 7.57
CA VAL A 136 -0.49 3.03 7.86
C VAL A 136 1.01 2.90 7.55
N HIS A 137 1.63 1.77 7.93
CA HIS A 137 3.02 1.51 7.58
C HIS A 137 3.25 1.40 6.06
N SER A 138 2.36 0.73 5.32
CA SER A 138 2.40 0.67 3.86
C SER A 138 2.28 2.07 3.21
N LEU A 139 1.43 2.94 3.75
CA LEU A 139 1.29 4.32 3.29
C LEU A 139 2.53 5.17 3.59
N LEU A 140 3.12 5.04 4.79
CA LEU A 140 4.39 5.71 5.14
C LEU A 140 5.55 5.27 4.22
N ALA A 141 5.57 3.99 3.83
CA ALA A 141 6.52 3.50 2.84
C ALA A 141 6.26 4.15 1.47
N SER A 142 5.00 4.27 1.06
CA SER A 142 4.60 4.92 -0.18
C SER A 142 5.06 6.38 -0.23
N GLN A 143 4.82 7.14 0.83
CA GLN A 143 5.25 8.54 0.94
C GLN A 143 6.76 8.69 0.76
N SER A 144 7.55 7.85 1.45
CA SER A 144 9.01 7.85 1.33
C SER A 144 9.49 7.58 -0.10
N LEU A 145 8.80 6.70 -0.82
CA LEU A 145 9.18 6.34 -2.20
C LEU A 145 8.71 7.38 -3.22
N VAL A 146 7.54 7.99 -3.02
CA VAL A 146 7.05 9.08 -3.87
C VAL A 146 8.01 10.27 -3.83
N SER A 147 8.61 10.57 -2.67
CA SER A 147 9.63 11.61 -2.52
C SER A 147 10.87 11.41 -3.40
N ILE A 148 11.15 10.19 -3.89
CA ILE A 148 12.24 9.94 -4.86
C ILE A 148 11.98 10.67 -6.20
N TYR A 149 10.71 10.96 -6.50
CA TYR A 149 10.24 11.55 -7.76
C TYR A 149 9.84 13.02 -7.60
N ALA A 150 10.29 13.68 -6.53
CA ALA A 150 10.10 15.11 -6.34
C ALA A 150 10.65 15.93 -7.51
N SER A 151 10.11 17.15 -7.68
CA SER A 151 10.56 18.09 -8.72
C SER A 151 12.06 18.38 -8.63
N VAL A 152 12.60 18.43 -7.42
CA VAL A 152 14.03 18.44 -7.14
C VAL A 152 14.49 17.01 -6.94
N THR A 153 15.44 16.54 -7.76
CA THR A 153 15.98 15.18 -7.61
C THR A 153 16.76 15.08 -6.29
N PRO A 154 16.43 14.12 -5.41
CA PRO A 154 17.11 13.98 -4.13
C PRO A 154 18.58 13.61 -4.32
N THR A 155 19.41 14.03 -3.37
CA THR A 155 20.82 13.62 -3.30
C THR A 155 20.95 12.09 -3.13
N PRO A 156 22.09 11.49 -3.49
CA PRO A 156 22.33 10.05 -3.28
C PRO A 156 22.13 9.60 -1.83
N GLU A 157 22.53 10.43 -0.87
CA GLU A 157 22.37 10.21 0.57
C GLU A 157 20.89 10.23 0.96
N GLU A 158 20.13 11.26 0.56
CA GLU A 158 18.69 11.37 0.81
C GLU A 158 17.92 10.21 0.18
N ARG A 159 18.25 9.84 -1.07
CA ARG A 159 17.66 8.68 -1.74
C ARG A 159 17.88 7.41 -0.93
N THR A 160 19.08 7.22 -0.40
CA THR A 160 19.41 6.06 0.43
C THR A 160 18.58 6.05 1.72
N GLN A 161 18.43 7.20 2.37
CA GLN A 161 17.59 7.35 3.57
C GLN A 161 16.11 7.06 3.28
N LEU A 162 15.56 7.60 2.18
CA LEU A 162 14.18 7.35 1.76
C LEU A 162 13.92 5.85 1.51
N ILE A 163 14.85 5.17 0.83
CA ILE A 163 14.75 3.71 0.58
C ILE A 163 14.86 2.92 1.89
N GLN A 164 15.76 3.31 2.80
CA GLN A 164 15.89 2.68 4.12
C GLN A 164 14.61 2.87 4.96
N ASN A 165 14.03 4.07 4.96
CA ASN A 165 12.78 4.37 5.64
C ASN A 165 11.63 3.54 5.06
N ALA A 166 11.48 3.50 3.74
CA ALA A 166 10.47 2.67 3.08
C ALA A 166 10.64 1.18 3.42
N THR A 167 11.89 0.69 3.43
CA THR A 167 12.22 -0.69 3.81
C THR A 167 11.80 -0.99 5.25
N LYS A 168 12.12 -0.11 6.20
CA LYS A 168 11.73 -0.25 7.61
C LYS A 168 10.21 -0.33 7.75
N ARG A 169 9.48 0.56 7.07
CA ARG A 169 8.01 0.63 7.14
C ARG A 169 7.35 -0.61 6.51
N LEU A 170 7.80 -1.09 5.35
CA LEU A 170 7.25 -2.31 4.75
C LEU A 170 7.57 -3.57 5.55
N ARG A 171 8.73 -3.65 6.22
CA ARG A 171 9.02 -4.76 7.14
C ARG A 171 8.06 -4.78 8.32
N ALA A 172 7.75 -3.62 8.89
CA ALA A 172 6.73 -3.50 9.94
C ALA A 172 5.36 -3.99 9.43
N ALA A 173 4.91 -3.51 8.27
CA ALA A 173 3.65 -3.95 7.65
C ALA A 173 3.61 -5.47 7.41
N HIS A 174 4.70 -6.04 6.84
CA HIS A 174 4.83 -7.49 6.65
C HIS A 174 4.73 -8.25 7.98
N SER A 175 5.44 -7.80 9.01
CA SER A 175 5.46 -8.45 10.32
C SER A 175 4.11 -8.41 11.03
N LEU A 176 3.33 -7.33 10.86
CA LEU A 176 1.97 -7.18 11.39
C LEU A 176 0.99 -8.14 10.70
N HIS A 177 1.01 -8.21 9.37
CA HIS A 177 0.17 -9.18 8.63
C HIS A 177 0.56 -10.63 8.95
N ALA A 178 1.86 -10.90 9.10
CA ALA A 178 2.36 -12.20 9.53
C ALA A 178 1.88 -12.56 10.94
N TYR A 179 1.89 -11.60 11.86
CA TYR A 179 1.39 -11.77 13.24
C TYR A 179 -0.10 -12.14 13.24
N LEU A 180 -0.93 -11.43 12.49
CA LEU A 180 -2.36 -11.73 12.38
C LEU A 180 -2.61 -13.13 11.80
N GLY A 181 -1.84 -13.54 10.78
CA GLY A 181 -1.89 -14.90 10.25
C GLY A 181 -1.46 -15.95 11.27
N HIS A 182 -0.43 -15.68 12.06
CA HIS A 182 0.03 -16.60 13.11
C HIS A 182 -0.98 -16.74 14.24
N ARG A 183 -1.60 -15.63 14.67
CA ARG A 183 -2.66 -15.60 15.68
C ARG A 183 -3.86 -16.45 15.24
N SER A 184 -4.29 -16.33 13.98
CA SER A 184 -5.39 -17.15 13.43
C SER A 184 -5.09 -18.65 13.48
N ASN A 185 -3.84 -19.05 13.30
CA ASN A 185 -3.45 -20.47 13.29
C ASN A 185 -3.13 -21.03 14.69
N SER A 186 -2.86 -20.16 15.68
CA SER A 186 -2.42 -20.57 17.02
C SER A 186 -3.54 -20.55 18.06
N SER A 187 -4.73 -20.09 17.67
CA SER A 187 -5.90 -20.04 18.55
C SER A 187 -6.39 -21.46 18.89
N PRO A 188 -6.63 -21.79 20.17
CA PRO A 188 -7.05 -23.13 20.60
C PRO A 188 -8.44 -23.50 20.06
N ASP A 189 -9.31 -22.51 19.86
CA ASP A 189 -10.68 -22.70 19.35
C ASP A 189 -10.74 -22.66 17.81
N GLY A 190 -9.57 -22.70 17.16
CA GLY A 190 -9.44 -22.49 15.72
C GLY A 190 -9.44 -21.01 15.31
N PRO A 191 -9.33 -20.72 14.00
CA PRO A 191 -9.25 -19.35 13.52
C PRO A 191 -10.51 -18.56 13.87
N PRO A 192 -10.39 -17.29 14.32
CA PRO A 192 -11.54 -16.45 14.63
C PRO A 192 -12.51 -16.36 13.44
N LEU A 193 -13.80 -16.55 13.71
CA LEU A 193 -14.85 -16.46 12.71
C LEU A 193 -15.31 -15.01 12.59
N PHE A 194 -14.92 -14.35 11.51
CA PHE A 194 -15.36 -12.98 11.21
C PHE A 194 -16.55 -12.96 10.25
N PRO A 195 -17.42 -11.92 10.32
CA PRO A 195 -18.49 -11.76 9.35
C PRO A 195 -17.93 -11.73 7.91
N PRO A 196 -18.61 -12.35 6.92
CA PRO A 196 -18.12 -12.38 5.53
C PRO A 196 -17.90 -10.99 4.91
N ALA A 197 -18.57 -9.95 5.42
CA ALA A 197 -18.39 -8.57 5.00
C ALA A 197 -17.06 -7.95 5.49
N ALA A 198 -16.43 -8.49 6.54
CA ALA A 198 -15.16 -8.04 7.10
C ALA A 198 -13.96 -8.64 6.35
N VAL A 199 -13.93 -8.44 5.04
CA VAL A 199 -12.96 -9.04 4.12
C VAL A 199 -11.51 -8.70 4.49
N ASP A 200 -11.28 -7.47 4.93
CA ASP A 200 -9.99 -6.90 5.31
C ASP A 200 -9.22 -7.78 6.29
N ILE A 201 -9.88 -8.30 7.32
CA ILE A 201 -9.26 -9.08 8.39
C ILE A 201 -9.28 -10.60 8.14
N SER A 202 -9.80 -11.03 6.99
CA SER A 202 -9.82 -12.46 6.65
C SER A 202 -8.39 -13.03 6.51
N PRO A 203 -8.13 -14.28 6.93
CA PRO A 203 -6.80 -14.88 6.85
C PRO A 203 -6.20 -14.87 5.43
N GLY A 204 -7.03 -15.09 4.40
CA GLY A 204 -6.61 -15.05 3.00
C GLY A 204 -6.13 -13.66 2.56
N VAL A 205 -6.82 -12.60 2.98
CA VAL A 205 -6.41 -11.22 2.68
C VAL A 205 -5.16 -10.83 3.45
N GLN A 206 -5.06 -11.21 4.74
CA GLN A 206 -3.84 -10.95 5.52
C GLN A 206 -2.61 -11.65 4.91
N SER A 207 -2.77 -12.91 4.48
CA SER A 207 -1.70 -13.64 3.76
C SER A 207 -1.36 -12.98 2.42
N ALA A 208 -2.36 -12.47 1.69
CA ALA A 208 -2.13 -11.75 0.45
C ALA A 208 -1.33 -10.46 0.67
N LEU A 209 -1.70 -9.64 1.66
CA LEU A 209 -1.03 -8.39 1.99
C LEU A 209 0.39 -8.64 2.53
N GLN A 210 0.59 -9.70 3.31
CA GLN A 210 1.92 -10.14 3.74
C GLN A 210 2.83 -10.45 2.53
N ASN A 211 2.32 -11.23 1.57
CA ASN A 211 3.05 -11.59 0.36
C ASN A 211 3.29 -10.37 -0.54
N LEU A 212 2.33 -9.45 -0.63
CA LEU A 212 2.48 -8.20 -1.38
C LEU A 212 3.61 -7.33 -0.79
N ALA A 213 3.63 -7.13 0.53
CA ALA A 213 4.70 -6.39 1.21
C ALA A 213 6.07 -7.06 0.99
N HIS A 214 6.13 -8.40 0.96
CA HIS A 214 7.38 -9.12 0.65
C HIS A 214 7.81 -8.92 -0.81
N ALA A 215 6.88 -8.91 -1.76
CA ALA A 215 7.16 -8.62 -3.16
C ALA A 215 7.75 -7.21 -3.33
N GLU A 216 7.12 -6.21 -2.71
CA GLU A 216 7.60 -4.82 -2.73
C GLU A 216 8.99 -4.69 -2.08
N LEU A 217 9.23 -5.37 -0.95
CA LEU A 217 10.53 -5.40 -0.30
C LEU A 217 11.63 -6.02 -1.18
N ASN A 218 11.34 -7.11 -1.88
CA ASN A 218 12.28 -7.72 -2.84
C ASN A 218 12.65 -6.71 -3.95
N LEU A 219 11.68 -5.95 -4.45
CA LEU A 219 11.95 -4.94 -5.47
C LEU A 219 12.66 -3.70 -4.92
N LEU A 220 12.42 -3.29 -3.67
CA LEU A 220 13.18 -2.21 -3.03
C LEU A 220 14.65 -2.59 -2.85
N ALA A 221 14.95 -3.84 -2.49
CA ALA A 221 16.31 -4.34 -2.41
C ALA A 221 17.04 -4.21 -3.76
N VAL A 222 16.31 -4.41 -4.87
CA VAL A 222 16.85 -4.21 -6.23
C VAL A 222 16.99 -2.72 -6.53
N LEU A 223 15.99 -1.90 -6.23
CA LEU A 223 15.97 -0.46 -6.51
C LEU A 223 17.16 0.27 -5.86
N LYS A 224 17.55 -0.13 -4.65
CA LYS A 224 18.65 0.48 -3.90
C LYS A 224 19.91 0.65 -4.75
N ASP A 225 20.33 -0.42 -5.43
CA ASP A 225 21.62 -0.51 -6.14
C ASP A 225 21.46 -0.60 -7.68
N ASP A 226 20.25 -0.35 -8.19
CA ASP A 226 19.96 -0.29 -9.63
C ASP A 226 20.25 1.13 -10.16
N PRO A 227 21.23 1.31 -11.07
CA PRO A 227 21.60 2.62 -11.58
C PRO A 227 20.66 3.14 -12.67
N TYR A 228 19.90 2.27 -13.34
CA TYR A 228 19.10 2.65 -14.52
C TYR A 228 17.92 3.59 -14.23
N PRO A 229 17.20 3.47 -13.09
CA PRO A 229 16.20 4.46 -12.72
C PRO A 229 16.77 5.88 -12.66
N ALA A 230 17.97 6.05 -12.09
CA ALA A 230 18.62 7.35 -12.01
C ALA A 230 18.99 7.88 -13.40
N VAL A 231 19.52 7.04 -14.29
CA VAL A 231 19.86 7.42 -15.68
C VAL A 231 18.63 7.91 -16.45
N VAL A 232 17.50 7.21 -16.33
CA VAL A 232 16.26 7.62 -17.00
C VAL A 232 15.71 8.92 -16.40
N ILE A 233 15.81 9.11 -15.08
CA ILE A 233 15.42 10.38 -14.44
C ILE A 233 16.35 11.52 -14.88
N GLN A 234 17.66 11.31 -14.95
CA GLN A 234 18.65 12.28 -15.42
C GLN A 234 18.45 12.68 -16.88
N SER A 235 17.91 11.79 -17.73
CA SER A 235 17.52 12.15 -19.10
C SER A 235 16.45 13.26 -19.18
N ARG A 236 15.78 13.59 -18.06
CA ARG A 236 14.92 14.77 -17.94
C ARG A 236 15.69 16.08 -17.89
N ASN A 237 16.94 16.04 -17.40
CA ASN A 237 17.82 17.20 -17.35
C ASN A 237 18.55 17.33 -18.70
N LYS A 238 18.25 18.40 -19.45
CA LYS A 238 18.85 18.65 -20.77
C LYS A 238 20.35 18.94 -20.71
N ASP A 239 20.82 19.34 -19.52
CA ASP A 239 22.19 19.79 -19.29
C ASP A 239 23.11 18.66 -18.78
N ASP A 240 22.53 17.53 -18.34
CA ASP A 240 23.29 16.34 -17.94
C ASP A 240 23.43 15.38 -19.12
N ARG A 241 24.67 15.25 -19.64
CA ARG A 241 25.02 14.34 -20.74
C ARG A 241 25.96 13.23 -20.31
N GLU A 242 26.31 13.11 -19.04
CA GLU A 242 27.35 12.17 -18.58
C GLU A 242 26.95 10.71 -18.88
N TRP A 243 25.67 10.39 -18.74
CA TRP A 243 25.07 9.11 -19.09
C TRP A 243 25.14 8.76 -20.59
N MET A 244 25.32 9.74 -21.47
CA MET A 244 25.44 9.51 -22.91
C MET A 244 26.81 8.92 -23.29
N PHE A 245 27.83 9.06 -22.43
CA PHE A 245 29.20 8.64 -22.73
C PHE A 245 29.54 7.27 -22.13
N LYS A 246 28.88 6.82 -21.07
CA LYS A 246 29.08 5.48 -20.48
C LYS A 246 27.82 4.97 -19.78
N SER A 247 27.32 3.81 -20.21
CA SER A 247 26.25 3.14 -19.45
C SER A 247 26.79 2.68 -18.10
N PRO A 248 26.00 2.79 -17.02
CA PRO A 248 26.41 2.25 -15.73
C PRO A 248 26.70 0.75 -15.84
N SER A 249 27.90 0.33 -15.44
CA SER A 249 28.28 -1.07 -15.43
C SER A 249 27.81 -1.74 -14.15
N ILE A 250 26.91 -2.72 -14.27
CA ILE A 250 26.52 -3.57 -13.15
C ILE A 250 27.40 -4.82 -13.16
N PRO A 251 28.08 -5.18 -12.05
CA PRO A 251 28.82 -6.43 -11.98
C PRO A 251 27.91 -7.63 -12.29
N ARG A 252 28.40 -8.59 -13.08
CA ARG A 252 27.62 -9.74 -13.56
C ARG A 252 26.91 -10.50 -12.43
N VAL A 253 27.62 -10.78 -11.33
CA VAL A 253 27.07 -11.46 -10.15
C VAL A 253 25.91 -10.66 -9.54
N ALA A 254 26.04 -9.33 -9.46
CA ALA A 254 24.98 -8.47 -8.95
C ALA A 254 23.73 -8.51 -9.86
N ALA A 255 23.91 -8.51 -11.19
CA ALA A 255 22.80 -8.67 -12.13
C ALA A 255 22.06 -10.01 -11.95
N GLN A 256 22.80 -11.11 -11.76
CA GLN A 256 22.21 -12.44 -11.53
C GLN A 256 21.43 -12.53 -10.21
N VAL A 257 21.97 -11.96 -9.13
CA VAL A 257 21.28 -11.89 -7.82
C VAL A 257 20.00 -11.06 -7.94
N ARG A 258 20.06 -9.90 -8.60
CA ARG A 258 18.90 -9.02 -8.82
C ARG A 258 17.84 -9.69 -9.69
N ARG A 259 18.24 -10.40 -10.74
CA ARG A 259 17.33 -11.23 -11.56
C ARG A 259 16.53 -12.19 -10.68
N ARG A 260 17.20 -12.94 -9.79
CA ARG A 260 16.54 -13.88 -8.89
C ARG A 260 15.63 -13.20 -7.87
N LEU A 261 16.03 -12.04 -7.32
CA LEU A 261 15.17 -11.23 -6.45
C LEU A 261 13.90 -10.76 -7.17
N CYS A 262 14.01 -10.33 -8.42
CA CYS A 262 12.88 -9.93 -9.24
C CYS A 262 11.93 -11.10 -9.55
N VAL A 263 12.46 -12.29 -9.86
CA VAL A 263 11.63 -13.50 -9.99
C VAL A 263 10.92 -13.81 -8.67
N GLY A 264 11.64 -13.78 -7.54
CA GLY A 264 11.04 -14.01 -6.23
C GLY A 264 9.99 -12.95 -5.84
N ALA A 265 10.13 -11.70 -6.28
CA ALA A 265 9.10 -10.68 -6.14
C ALA A 265 7.84 -11.02 -6.97
N ALA A 266 8.02 -11.50 -8.20
CA ALA A 266 6.91 -11.93 -9.04
C ALA A 266 6.16 -13.12 -8.44
N ASP A 267 6.89 -14.10 -7.87
CA ASP A 267 6.30 -15.26 -7.20
C ASP A 267 5.44 -14.85 -6.00
N LYS A 268 5.93 -13.90 -5.18
CA LYS A 268 5.19 -13.36 -4.04
C LYS A 268 3.96 -12.55 -4.47
N ALA A 269 4.07 -11.75 -5.53
CA ALA A 269 2.92 -11.05 -6.09
C ALA A 269 1.88 -12.03 -6.68
N GLU A 270 2.31 -13.13 -7.29
CA GLU A 270 1.39 -14.20 -7.75
C GLU A 270 0.71 -14.92 -6.59
N ALA A 271 1.44 -15.23 -5.51
CA ALA A 271 0.86 -15.82 -4.30
C ALA A 271 -0.18 -14.88 -3.66
N ALA A 272 0.07 -13.57 -3.65
CA ALA A 272 -0.89 -12.58 -3.23
C ALA A 272 -2.15 -12.60 -4.12
N LEU A 273 -1.99 -12.62 -5.45
CA LEU A 273 -3.11 -12.71 -6.38
C LEU A 273 -3.95 -13.97 -6.21
N ALA A 274 -3.31 -15.12 -6.02
CA ALA A 274 -4.00 -16.38 -5.79
C ALA A 274 -4.84 -16.33 -4.50
N SER A 275 -4.28 -15.73 -3.43
CA SER A 275 -4.96 -15.56 -2.15
C SER A 275 -6.15 -14.59 -2.25
N LEU A 276 -6.00 -13.48 -2.99
CA LEU A 276 -7.12 -12.54 -3.22
C LEU A 276 -8.20 -13.16 -4.10
N ARG A 277 -7.85 -13.90 -5.15
CA ARG A 277 -8.84 -14.50 -6.08
C ARG A 277 -9.58 -15.71 -5.51
N SER A 278 -8.96 -16.42 -4.57
CA SER A 278 -9.60 -17.55 -3.87
C SER A 278 -10.55 -17.10 -2.77
N SER A 279 -10.50 -15.83 -2.36
CA SER A 279 -11.47 -15.27 -1.42
C SER A 279 -12.88 -15.29 -2.02
N THR A 280 -13.84 -15.76 -1.22
CA THR A 280 -15.26 -15.79 -1.60
C THR A 280 -15.89 -14.40 -1.59
N ALA A 281 -15.22 -13.41 -0.98
CA ALA A 281 -15.72 -12.05 -0.88
C ALA A 281 -15.21 -11.17 -2.03
N LYS A 282 -16.03 -10.18 -2.43
CA LYS A 282 -15.70 -9.27 -3.52
C LYS A 282 -14.64 -8.25 -3.10
N ILE A 283 -13.38 -8.57 -3.39
CA ILE A 283 -12.22 -7.70 -3.14
C ILE A 283 -12.11 -6.60 -4.21
N SER A 284 -11.55 -5.45 -3.81
CA SER A 284 -11.24 -4.32 -4.68
C SER A 284 -10.49 -4.74 -5.94
N LYS A 285 -11.02 -4.35 -7.10
CA LYS A 285 -10.39 -4.60 -8.41
C LYS A 285 -9.03 -3.90 -8.52
N ASP A 286 -8.91 -2.71 -7.93
CA ASP A 286 -7.70 -1.89 -7.98
C ASP A 286 -6.55 -2.59 -7.25
N LEU A 287 -6.82 -3.25 -6.11
CA LEU A 287 -5.80 -4.03 -5.39
C LEU A 287 -5.35 -5.24 -6.22
N ILE A 288 -6.28 -5.92 -6.87
CA ILE A 288 -5.97 -7.06 -7.74
C ILE A 288 -5.14 -6.60 -8.95
N GLU A 289 -5.51 -5.49 -9.58
CA GLU A 289 -4.77 -4.90 -10.70
C GLU A 289 -3.37 -4.43 -10.27
N TYR A 290 -3.26 -3.85 -9.07
CA TYR A 290 -1.99 -3.47 -8.48
C TYR A 290 -1.06 -4.67 -8.30
N CYS A 291 -1.55 -5.77 -7.70
CA CYS A 291 -0.75 -6.98 -7.53
C CYS A 291 -0.31 -7.57 -8.88
N GLN A 292 -1.17 -7.51 -9.91
CA GLN A 292 -0.80 -7.89 -11.28
C GLN A 292 0.29 -6.97 -11.87
N THR A 293 0.20 -5.68 -11.62
CA THR A 293 1.19 -4.69 -12.06
C THR A 293 2.55 -4.92 -11.39
N VAL A 294 2.57 -5.18 -10.08
CA VAL A 294 3.79 -5.57 -9.36
C VAL A 294 4.40 -6.83 -9.96
N ARG A 295 3.59 -7.86 -10.21
CA ARG A 295 4.04 -9.12 -10.83
C ARG A 295 4.67 -8.89 -12.21
N ARG A 296 3.97 -8.17 -13.10
CA ARG A 296 4.45 -7.88 -14.47
C ARG A 296 5.74 -7.08 -14.45
N THR A 297 5.79 -6.04 -13.62
CA THR A 297 6.98 -5.20 -13.46
C THR A 297 8.17 -5.99 -12.93
N ALA A 298 7.94 -6.88 -11.96
CA ALA A 298 8.96 -7.75 -11.40
C ALA A 298 9.52 -8.71 -12.47
N LYS A 299 8.66 -9.34 -13.27
CA LYS A 299 9.10 -10.21 -14.38
C LYS A 299 9.87 -9.44 -15.45
N ALA A 300 9.41 -8.24 -15.82
CA ALA A 300 10.11 -7.38 -16.76
C ALA A 300 11.51 -6.99 -16.26
N LYS A 301 11.64 -6.60 -14.99
CA LYS A 301 12.94 -6.34 -14.35
C LYS A 301 13.85 -7.57 -14.37
N ALA A 302 13.31 -8.76 -14.09
CA ALA A 302 14.08 -9.99 -14.17
C ALA A 302 14.62 -10.23 -15.60
N CYS A 303 13.79 -10.03 -16.62
CA CYS A 303 14.19 -10.11 -18.02
C CYS A 303 15.25 -9.06 -18.38
N ARG A 304 15.13 -7.82 -17.88
CA ARG A 304 16.16 -6.80 -18.04
C ARG A 304 17.49 -7.22 -17.45
N PHE A 305 17.53 -7.73 -16.23
CA PHE A 305 18.80 -8.20 -15.65
C PHE A 305 19.37 -9.42 -16.38
N ALA A 306 18.52 -10.27 -16.97
CA ALA A 306 18.97 -11.34 -17.86
C ALA A 306 19.57 -10.79 -19.17
N ALA A 307 19.00 -9.71 -19.72
CA ALA A 307 19.57 -9.02 -20.88
C ALA A 307 20.96 -8.45 -20.56
N LEU A 308 21.11 -7.78 -19.42
CA LEU A 308 22.39 -7.22 -18.98
C LEU A 308 23.46 -8.30 -18.74
N ASP A 309 23.09 -9.44 -18.15
CA ASP A 309 23.98 -10.59 -17.97
C ASP A 309 24.44 -11.18 -19.32
N ALA A 310 23.53 -11.26 -20.31
CA ALA A 310 23.84 -11.71 -21.66
C ALA A 310 24.76 -10.73 -22.40
N ASP A 311 24.48 -9.43 -22.32
CA ASP A 311 25.30 -8.37 -22.94
C ASP A 311 26.72 -8.35 -22.37
N LEU A 312 26.85 -8.44 -21.03
CA LEU A 312 28.15 -8.58 -20.36
C LEU A 312 28.92 -9.85 -20.74
N SER A 313 28.22 -10.86 -21.26
CA SER A 313 28.82 -12.10 -21.77
C SER A 313 29.16 -12.02 -23.27
N GLY A 314 28.94 -10.85 -23.90
CA GLY A 314 29.14 -10.64 -25.33
C GLY A 314 28.02 -11.22 -26.20
N GLU A 315 26.89 -11.65 -25.62
CA GLU A 315 25.73 -12.20 -26.35
C GLU A 315 24.67 -11.12 -26.60
N THR A 316 25.04 -10.01 -27.26
CA THR A 316 24.16 -8.85 -27.48
C THR A 316 22.86 -9.21 -28.22
N GLY A 317 22.89 -10.14 -29.18
CA GLY A 317 21.68 -10.60 -29.88
C GLY A 317 20.66 -11.21 -28.91
N LYS A 318 21.12 -12.03 -27.95
CA LYS A 318 20.28 -12.61 -26.90
C LYS A 318 19.84 -11.59 -25.86
N ALA A 319 20.68 -10.59 -25.58
CA ALA A 319 20.31 -9.47 -24.71
C ALA A 319 19.08 -8.72 -25.27
N ILE A 320 19.07 -8.42 -26.57
CA ILE A 320 17.91 -7.80 -27.24
C ILE A 320 16.66 -8.69 -27.12
N ALA A 321 16.80 -10.00 -27.33
CA ALA A 321 15.67 -10.93 -27.16
C ALA A 321 15.10 -10.90 -25.73
N TRP A 322 15.94 -10.84 -24.70
CA TRP A 322 15.48 -10.67 -23.32
C TRP A 322 14.77 -9.34 -23.06
N LEU A 323 15.20 -8.24 -23.69
CA LEU A 323 14.50 -6.95 -23.59
C LEU A 323 13.11 -7.01 -24.24
N ARG A 324 12.97 -7.71 -25.36
CA ARG A 324 11.66 -7.95 -26.00
C ARG A 324 10.74 -8.79 -25.12
N ALA A 325 11.28 -9.82 -24.45
CA ALA A 325 10.52 -10.57 -23.44
C ALA A 325 10.06 -9.67 -22.29
N ALA A 326 10.91 -8.76 -21.81
CA ALA A 326 10.58 -7.80 -20.77
C ALA A 326 9.44 -6.85 -21.19
N MET A 327 9.49 -6.33 -22.41
CA MET A 327 8.44 -5.48 -22.99
C MET A 327 7.11 -6.23 -23.08
N HIS A 328 7.13 -7.49 -23.53
CA HIS A 328 5.95 -8.35 -23.57
C HIS A 328 5.32 -8.54 -22.19
N GLU A 329 6.12 -8.78 -21.14
CA GLU A 329 5.62 -8.90 -19.75
C GLU A 329 4.92 -7.63 -19.27
N LEU A 330 5.37 -6.44 -19.71
CA LEU A 330 4.70 -5.17 -19.44
C LEU A 330 3.47 -4.91 -20.32
N GLY A 331 3.22 -5.75 -21.33
CA GLY A 331 2.16 -5.53 -22.33
C GLY A 331 2.52 -4.45 -23.36
N ILE A 332 3.80 -4.18 -23.55
CA ILE A 332 4.32 -3.28 -24.58
C ILE A 332 4.63 -4.12 -25.81
N ASP A 333 4.06 -3.73 -26.97
CA ASP A 333 4.36 -4.36 -28.25
C ASP A 333 5.86 -4.17 -28.56
N PRO A 334 6.69 -5.24 -28.62
CA PRO A 334 8.09 -5.10 -28.98
C PRO A 334 8.20 -4.60 -30.42
N PRO A 335 9.27 -3.85 -30.77
CA PRO A 335 9.49 -3.43 -32.15
C PRO A 335 9.74 -4.67 -33.03
N ASP A 336 8.73 -5.09 -33.80
CA ASP A 336 8.84 -6.21 -34.73
C ASP A 336 9.85 -5.91 -35.85
N HIS A 337 10.67 -6.91 -36.19
CA HIS A 337 11.68 -6.84 -37.27
C HIS A 337 11.12 -7.00 -38.69
N HIS A 338 9.81 -7.10 -38.86
CA HIS A 338 9.20 -7.24 -40.18
C HIS A 338 8.58 -5.92 -40.66
N TYR A 339 9.26 -5.31 -41.63
CA TYR A 339 8.77 -4.40 -42.67
C TYR A 339 7.24 -4.17 -42.70
N ARG A 340 6.74 -3.22 -41.91
CA ARG A 340 5.67 -2.27 -42.23
C ARG A 340 5.40 -1.41 -41.00
N SER A 341 5.93 -0.19 -41.01
CA SER A 341 5.44 0.88 -40.15
C SER A 341 3.97 1.15 -40.48
N THR A 342 3.04 0.47 -39.81
CA THR A 342 1.64 0.87 -39.84
C THR A 342 1.51 2.20 -39.08
N PRO A 343 0.84 3.22 -39.64
CA PRO A 343 0.71 4.56 -39.04
C PRO A 343 0.05 4.57 -37.65
N THR A 344 -0.56 3.45 -37.24
CA THR A 344 -1.13 3.21 -35.91
C THR A 344 -0.08 3.02 -34.79
N ALA A 345 1.13 2.55 -35.11
CA ALA A 345 2.19 2.35 -34.12
C ALA A 345 2.78 3.67 -33.61
N GLY A 346 2.88 4.69 -34.48
CA GLY A 346 3.33 6.04 -34.11
C GLY A 346 2.33 6.77 -33.19
N LEU A 347 1.02 6.57 -33.42
CA LEU A 347 -0.03 7.12 -32.58
C LEU A 347 -0.13 6.44 -31.21
N LYS A 348 0.11 5.11 -31.12
CA LYS A 348 0.24 4.41 -29.83
C LYS A 348 1.44 4.94 -29.04
N LYS A 349 2.61 5.11 -29.67
CA LYS A 349 3.81 5.67 -29.04
C LYS A 349 3.65 7.12 -28.57
N LEU A 350 2.87 7.92 -29.32
CA LEU A 350 2.58 9.30 -28.94
C LEU A 350 1.53 9.37 -27.81
N LYS A 351 0.55 8.47 -27.79
CA LYS A 351 -0.40 8.31 -26.67
C LYS A 351 0.30 7.84 -25.41
N THR A 352 1.19 6.83 -25.49
CA THR A 352 1.99 6.37 -24.34
C THR A 352 2.93 7.47 -23.84
N SER A 353 3.65 8.16 -24.73
CA SER A 353 4.47 9.33 -24.37
C SER A 353 3.65 10.46 -23.72
N TRP A 354 2.39 10.67 -24.12
CA TRP A 354 1.55 11.71 -23.53
C TRP A 354 0.97 11.28 -22.18
N THR A 355 0.53 10.03 -22.03
CA THR A 355 0.12 9.47 -20.75
C THR A 355 1.28 9.46 -19.77
N GLU A 356 2.48 9.09 -20.21
CA GLU A 356 3.71 9.11 -19.41
C GLU A 356 4.07 10.51 -18.92
N LYS A 357 4.00 11.54 -19.77
CA LYS A 357 4.20 12.94 -19.33
C LYS A 357 3.13 13.38 -18.32
N ARG A 358 1.90 12.90 -18.46
CA ARG A 358 0.82 13.17 -17.51
C ARG A 358 1.05 12.46 -16.18
N GLU A 359 1.56 11.23 -16.22
CA GLU A 359 1.92 10.47 -15.03
C GLU A 359 3.12 11.06 -14.32
N ASP A 360 4.15 11.51 -15.03
CA ASP A 360 5.28 12.23 -14.46
C ASP A 360 4.83 13.51 -13.76
N ARG A 361 3.96 14.30 -14.39
CA ARG A 361 3.38 15.47 -13.75
C ARG A 361 2.52 15.11 -12.55
N ARG A 362 1.84 13.95 -12.57
CA ARG A 362 1.07 13.46 -11.43
C ARG A 362 1.97 13.00 -10.29
N LEU A 363 3.07 12.32 -10.58
CA LEU A 363 4.03 11.83 -9.59
C LEU A 363 4.84 12.99 -8.99
N ALA A 364 5.32 13.92 -9.82
CA ALA A 364 5.98 15.14 -9.35
C ALA A 364 5.01 15.98 -8.51
N LYS A 365 3.77 16.21 -9.00
CA LYS A 365 2.74 16.90 -8.21
C LYS A 365 2.41 16.15 -6.92
N ALA A 366 2.30 14.83 -6.96
CA ALA A 366 2.08 13.99 -5.78
C ALA A 366 3.23 14.10 -4.78
N ALA A 367 4.48 14.13 -5.25
CA ALA A 367 5.66 14.32 -4.41
C ALA A 367 5.74 15.73 -3.82
N ASP A 368 5.48 16.76 -4.63
CA ASP A 368 5.51 18.17 -4.22
C ASP A 368 4.31 18.53 -3.32
N SER A 369 3.17 17.88 -3.49
CA SER A 369 1.93 18.14 -2.76
C SER A 369 1.56 17.04 -1.75
N GLY A 370 2.46 16.11 -1.44
CA GLY A 370 2.21 14.98 -0.53
C GLY A 370 1.06 14.03 -0.92
N GLY A 371 0.43 14.20 -2.08
CA GLY A 371 -0.80 13.52 -2.43
C GLY A 371 -0.57 12.10 -2.95
N GLY A 372 -1.45 11.15 -2.59
CA GLY A 372 -1.40 9.79 -3.10
C GLY A 372 -1.54 9.72 -4.62
N SER A 373 -0.52 9.25 -5.32
CA SER A 373 -0.65 8.82 -6.72
C SER A 373 -1.39 7.48 -6.76
N SER A 374 -2.25 7.27 -7.77
CA SER A 374 -2.89 5.97 -8.00
C SER A 374 -1.80 4.89 -8.06
N GLY A 375 -1.75 4.07 -7.01
CA GLY A 375 -0.64 3.16 -6.75
C GLY A 375 -0.56 2.13 -7.86
N GLY A 376 0.55 2.14 -8.61
CA GLY A 376 0.85 1.10 -9.61
C GLY A 376 1.63 1.61 -10.81
N SER A 377 1.23 2.76 -11.38
CA SER A 377 1.70 3.14 -12.71
C SER A 377 3.12 3.70 -12.77
N GLY A 378 3.61 4.35 -11.72
CA GLY A 378 4.98 4.89 -11.73
C GLY A 378 6.07 3.84 -11.96
N TRP A 379 5.90 2.62 -11.41
CA TRP A 379 6.91 1.57 -11.54
C TRP A 379 6.90 0.95 -12.93
N LEU A 380 5.71 0.85 -13.52
CA LEU A 380 5.52 0.41 -14.89
C LEU A 380 6.13 1.41 -15.87
N ALA A 381 5.84 2.70 -15.70
CA ALA A 381 6.33 3.77 -16.57
C ALA A 381 7.86 3.87 -16.54
N ASP A 382 8.47 3.80 -15.35
CA ASP A 382 9.92 3.83 -15.23
C ASP A 382 10.59 2.62 -15.88
N GLU A 383 10.09 1.40 -15.60
CA GLU A 383 10.67 0.20 -16.20
C GLU A 383 10.51 0.21 -17.73
N SER A 384 9.36 0.68 -18.24
CA SER A 384 9.12 0.82 -19.68
C SER A 384 10.17 1.70 -20.36
N ARG A 385 10.53 2.83 -19.73
CA ARG A 385 11.55 3.75 -20.24
C ARG A 385 12.96 3.15 -20.21
N ILE A 386 13.29 2.43 -19.14
CA ILE A 386 14.57 1.74 -19.02
C ILE A 386 14.70 0.70 -20.15
N LEU A 387 13.63 -0.06 -20.41
CA LEU A 387 13.62 -1.06 -21.48
C LEU A 387 13.76 -0.43 -22.86
N ASP A 388 13.02 0.64 -23.16
CA ASP A 388 13.12 1.35 -24.44
C ASP A 388 14.52 1.98 -24.65
N PHE A 389 15.11 2.55 -23.59
CA PHE A 389 16.49 3.04 -23.63
C PHE A 389 17.50 1.93 -23.95
N LEU A 390 17.41 0.81 -23.23
CA LEU A 390 18.33 -0.33 -23.41
C LEU A 390 18.15 -0.99 -24.78
N ASP A 391 16.92 -1.17 -25.24
CA ASP A 391 16.61 -1.83 -26.52
C ASP A 391 17.18 -1.02 -27.69
N ARG A 392 16.97 0.30 -27.70
CA ARG A 392 17.55 1.19 -28.73
C ARG A 392 19.06 1.16 -28.71
N LYS A 393 19.66 1.18 -27.52
CA LYS A 393 21.12 1.18 -27.37
C LYS A 393 21.72 -0.13 -27.90
N LEU A 394 21.25 -1.26 -27.39
CA LEU A 394 21.79 -2.57 -27.75
C LEU A 394 21.49 -2.94 -29.20
N THR A 395 20.33 -2.56 -29.73
CA THR A 395 20.01 -2.75 -31.16
C THR A 395 20.99 -1.97 -32.03
N LYS A 396 21.24 -0.68 -31.72
CA LYS A 396 22.21 0.12 -32.46
C LYS A 396 23.61 -0.49 -32.40
N GLU A 397 24.06 -0.87 -31.20
CA GLU A 397 25.38 -1.49 -31.00
C GLU A 397 25.50 -2.82 -31.76
N ASN A 398 24.46 -3.64 -31.74
CA ASN A 398 24.41 -4.89 -32.49
C ASN A 398 24.42 -4.66 -34.01
N ASP A 399 23.66 -3.70 -34.52
CA ASP A 399 23.60 -3.43 -35.96
C ASP A 399 24.91 -2.85 -36.51
N THR A 400 25.67 -2.13 -35.67
CA THR A 400 26.91 -1.44 -36.08
C THR A 400 28.21 -2.19 -35.78
N ILE A 401 28.27 -2.93 -34.67
CA ILE A 401 29.52 -3.50 -34.14
C ILE A 401 29.42 -5.03 -34.04
N ASN A 402 28.41 -5.57 -33.34
CA ASN A 402 28.42 -6.99 -32.97
C ASN A 402 27.83 -7.94 -34.04
N VAL A 403 26.87 -7.44 -34.82
CA VAL A 403 26.17 -8.11 -35.94
C VAL A 403 25.72 -9.54 -35.57
N GLN A 404 25.12 -9.70 -34.40
CA GLN A 404 24.62 -10.99 -33.93
C GLN A 404 23.14 -11.19 -34.31
N PRO A 405 22.73 -12.41 -34.70
CA PRO A 405 21.31 -12.70 -34.91
C PRO A 405 20.55 -12.61 -33.58
N VAL A 406 19.36 -12.00 -33.61
CA VAL A 406 18.48 -11.92 -32.43
C VAL A 406 17.58 -13.17 -32.40
N PRO A 407 17.72 -14.05 -31.40
CA PRO A 407 16.89 -15.26 -31.30
C PRO A 407 15.44 -14.93 -30.91
N ASP A 408 14.53 -15.91 -31.05
CA ASP A 408 13.18 -15.78 -30.50
C ASP A 408 13.23 -15.68 -28.97
N TRP A 409 12.43 -14.77 -28.42
CA TRP A 409 12.44 -14.47 -26.99
C TRP A 409 11.56 -15.44 -26.18
N ARG A 410 10.57 -16.08 -26.81
CA ARG A 410 9.62 -16.97 -26.10
C ARG A 410 10.29 -18.13 -25.37
N PRO A 411 11.25 -18.87 -25.98
CA PRO A 411 11.93 -19.96 -25.30
C PRO A 411 12.75 -19.47 -24.11
N LEU A 412 13.26 -18.23 -24.15
CA LEU A 412 14.10 -17.68 -23.07
C LEU A 412 13.32 -17.58 -21.76
N LEU A 413 12.03 -17.27 -21.77
CA LEU A 413 11.22 -17.21 -20.55
C LEU A 413 11.23 -18.53 -19.76
N SER A 414 11.34 -19.67 -20.44
CA SER A 414 11.44 -20.99 -19.78
C SER A 414 12.78 -21.23 -19.09
N THR A 415 13.80 -20.41 -19.40
CA THR A 415 15.15 -20.51 -18.82
C THR A 415 15.34 -19.61 -17.59
N MET A 416 14.29 -18.93 -17.14
CA MET A 416 14.36 -18.09 -15.94
C MET A 416 14.73 -18.92 -14.70
N PRO A 417 15.67 -18.44 -13.87
CA PRO A 417 16.05 -19.15 -12.65
C PRO A 417 14.93 -19.08 -11.60
N THR A 418 15.01 -19.97 -10.61
CA THR A 418 14.15 -19.90 -9.43
C THR A 418 14.35 -18.59 -8.67
N GLY A 419 13.23 -18.04 -8.19
CA GLY A 419 13.20 -16.86 -7.36
C GLY A 419 14.07 -16.97 -6.10
N MET A 420 14.60 -15.82 -5.68
CA MET A 420 15.23 -15.63 -4.39
C MET A 420 14.43 -14.58 -3.64
N HIS A 421 14.31 -14.73 -2.32
CA HIS A 421 13.60 -13.77 -1.48
C HIS A 421 14.56 -13.18 -0.45
N ILE A 422 14.35 -11.90 -0.11
CA ILE A 422 15.00 -11.36 1.07
C ILE A 422 14.51 -12.09 2.31
N THR A 423 15.41 -12.36 3.24
CA THR A 423 15.05 -12.90 4.54
C THR A 423 14.43 -11.79 5.39
N ILE A 424 13.24 -12.04 5.92
CA ILE A 424 12.55 -11.15 6.85
C ILE A 424 12.46 -11.89 8.18
N ASN A 425 13.32 -11.50 9.12
CA ASN A 425 13.35 -12.09 10.47
C ASN A 425 12.54 -11.27 11.48
N ASP A 426 12.06 -10.10 11.07
CA ASP A 426 11.31 -9.21 11.94
C ASP A 426 9.98 -9.87 12.32
N ARG A 427 9.79 -10.05 13.62
CA ARG A 427 8.53 -10.53 14.19
C ARG A 427 7.91 -9.36 14.93
N TRP A 428 6.65 -9.08 14.62
CA TRP A 428 5.89 -8.16 15.44
C TRP A 428 5.69 -8.78 16.81
N LEU A 429 6.16 -8.09 17.85
CA LEU A 429 6.01 -8.50 19.24
C LEU A 429 4.99 -7.57 19.90
N PRO A 430 3.79 -8.08 20.23
CA PRO A 430 2.81 -7.34 21.02
C PRO A 430 3.47 -6.79 22.28
N THR A 431 3.41 -5.47 22.45
CA THR A 431 3.90 -4.83 23.67
C THR A 431 2.69 -4.53 24.55
N PRO A 432 2.47 -5.25 25.66
CA PRO A 432 1.42 -4.89 26.61
C PRO A 432 1.81 -3.62 27.37
N LEU A 433 0.92 -3.14 28.24
CA LEU A 433 1.19 -2.06 29.18
C LEU A 433 2.34 -2.44 30.13
N SER A 434 3.17 -1.47 30.47
CA SER A 434 4.24 -1.67 31.45
C SER A 434 3.67 -1.85 32.87
N GLU A 435 4.49 -2.38 33.77
CA GLU A 435 4.16 -2.49 35.19
C GLU A 435 3.75 -1.13 35.78
N ASP A 436 4.53 -0.07 35.51
CA ASP A 436 4.22 1.29 35.97
C ASP A 436 2.88 1.82 35.42
N GLU A 437 2.58 1.56 34.15
CA GLU A 437 1.31 1.94 33.52
C GLU A 437 0.14 1.20 34.18
N LEU A 438 0.31 -0.08 34.51
CA LEU A 438 -0.71 -0.88 35.21
C LEU A 438 -0.91 -0.42 36.66
N ILE A 439 0.17 -0.18 37.41
CA ILE A 439 0.09 0.31 38.80
C ILE A 439 -0.70 1.62 38.87
N ALA A 440 -0.48 2.53 37.92
CA ALA A 440 -1.24 3.78 37.84
C ALA A 440 -2.76 3.55 37.67
N MET A 441 -3.15 2.43 37.05
CA MET A 441 -4.55 2.07 36.80
C MET A 441 -5.27 1.39 37.98
N ARG A 442 -4.58 1.16 39.10
CA ARG A 442 -5.22 0.70 40.35
C ARG A 442 -6.06 1.78 41.02
N SER A 443 -5.85 3.04 40.65
CA SER A 443 -6.70 4.14 41.10
C SER A 443 -8.10 4.00 40.47
N LEU A 444 -9.14 4.31 41.27
CA LEU A 444 -10.49 4.47 40.73
C LEU A 444 -10.47 5.56 39.65
N PRO A 445 -11.26 5.43 38.58
CA PRO A 445 -11.43 6.52 37.63
C PRO A 445 -11.74 7.79 38.42
N GLU A 446 -10.93 8.85 38.29
CA GLU A 446 -11.21 10.11 38.98
C GLU A 446 -12.66 10.49 38.67
N GLU A 447 -13.50 10.59 39.70
CA GLU A 447 -14.78 11.26 39.60
C GLU A 447 -14.51 12.75 39.34
N ALA A 448 -14.17 13.08 38.10
CA ALA A 448 -14.15 14.46 37.60
C ALA A 448 -15.59 14.97 37.57
N GLY A 449 -16.12 15.31 38.75
CA GLY A 449 -17.54 15.56 38.93
C GLY A 449 -17.95 16.14 40.27
N ALA A 450 -17.12 16.94 40.95
CA ALA A 450 -17.58 17.72 42.10
C ALA A 450 -16.79 19.02 42.37
N ALA A 451 -16.52 19.84 41.33
CA ALA A 451 -16.33 21.30 41.41
C ALA A 451 -15.59 21.86 40.17
N ALA A 452 -16.23 21.90 39.00
CA ALA A 452 -15.79 22.78 37.91
C ALA A 452 -16.97 23.08 36.96
N ASP A 453 -17.60 24.21 37.23
CA ASP A 453 -18.41 25.09 36.38
C ASP A 453 -18.95 24.52 35.04
N HIS A 454 -20.28 24.41 34.98
CA HIS A 454 -21.06 24.30 33.75
C HIS A 454 -20.78 25.48 32.81
N ARG A 455 -19.87 25.32 31.85
CA ARG A 455 -19.81 26.18 30.66
C ARG A 455 -19.74 25.35 29.38
N HIS A 456 -20.93 25.23 28.77
CA HIS A 456 -21.18 25.14 27.33
C HIS A 456 -20.04 24.61 26.43
N PHE A 457 -19.99 23.30 26.21
CA PHE A 457 -19.61 22.75 24.91
C PHE A 457 -20.89 22.33 24.19
N GLY A 458 -21.32 23.18 23.27
CA GLY A 458 -22.53 22.99 22.49
C GLY A 458 -22.51 21.69 21.70
N HIS A 459 -23.60 20.93 21.86
CA HIS A 459 -24.13 20.06 20.82
C HIS A 459 -24.10 20.80 19.47
N ASN A 460 -23.21 20.37 18.57
CA ASN A 460 -23.46 20.41 17.14
C ASN A 460 -23.22 19.00 16.59
N SER A 461 -24.07 18.08 17.07
CA SER A 461 -24.34 16.82 16.39
C SER A 461 -25.43 17.12 15.35
N SER A 462 -25.03 17.55 14.15
CA SER A 462 -25.90 17.38 12.98
C SER A 462 -25.60 16.01 12.41
N ASP A 463 -26.37 15.03 12.88
CA ASP A 463 -26.55 13.76 12.20
C ASP A 463 -27.45 14.06 10.98
N ALA A 464 -26.84 14.50 9.88
CA ALA A 464 -27.51 14.55 8.60
C ALA A 464 -27.44 13.15 8.01
N GLU A 465 -28.45 12.33 8.34
CA GLU A 465 -28.81 11.17 7.56
C GLU A 465 -29.16 11.64 6.14
N ASP A 466 -28.28 11.40 5.16
CA ASP A 466 -28.67 11.42 3.74
C ASP A 466 -29.58 10.20 3.49
N LYS A 467 -30.85 10.36 3.86
CA LYS A 467 -31.96 9.64 3.25
C LYS A 467 -32.24 10.30 1.90
N ASP A 468 -31.64 9.74 0.87
CA ASP A 468 -31.96 10.04 -0.53
C ASP A 468 -33.37 9.48 -0.82
N GLU A 469 -34.40 10.24 -0.42
CA GLU A 469 -35.76 10.00 -0.89
C GLU A 469 -35.87 10.49 -2.33
N GLY A 470 -36.29 9.55 -3.20
CA GLY A 470 -36.33 9.71 -4.65
C GLY A 470 -37.05 10.97 -5.10
N MET A 471 -36.27 11.96 -5.55
CA MET A 471 -36.78 13.04 -6.36
C MET A 471 -36.94 12.54 -7.80
N GLU A 472 -38.17 12.16 -8.14
CA GLU A 472 -38.61 11.85 -9.51
C GLU A 472 -38.16 12.96 -10.48
N ARG A 473 -37.19 12.65 -11.36
CA ARG A 473 -36.88 13.49 -12.52
C ARG A 473 -37.96 13.32 -13.57
N ARG A 474 -38.91 14.26 -13.62
CA ARG A 474 -39.70 14.51 -14.82
C ARG A 474 -38.84 15.22 -15.89
N PRO A 475 -38.98 14.86 -17.18
CA PRO A 475 -38.12 15.40 -18.24
C PRO A 475 -38.57 16.81 -18.64
N ALA A 476 -37.61 17.73 -18.77
CA ALA A 476 -37.85 19.05 -19.38
C ALA A 476 -37.85 18.91 -20.91
N ALA A 477 -39.04 18.99 -21.50
CA ALA A 477 -39.21 19.39 -22.90
C ALA A 477 -39.24 20.93 -22.96
N GLY A 478 -38.49 21.50 -23.88
CA GLY A 478 -38.20 22.93 -23.94
C GLY A 478 -39.33 23.80 -24.49
N ALA A 479 -39.12 25.11 -24.39
CA ALA A 479 -39.50 26.09 -25.39
C ALA A 479 -38.80 27.41 -25.06
N ASP A 480 -38.20 28.00 -26.09
CA ASP A 480 -37.66 29.35 -26.18
C ASP A 480 -38.63 30.40 -25.63
N TYR A 481 -38.11 31.50 -25.07
CA TYR A 481 -38.59 32.82 -25.49
C TYR A 481 -37.51 33.89 -25.26
N ALA A 482 -37.27 34.62 -26.34
CA ALA A 482 -36.36 35.73 -26.46
C ALA A 482 -36.83 36.95 -25.65
N THR A 483 -35.82 37.75 -25.29
CA THR A 483 -35.89 39.13 -24.85
C THR A 483 -36.82 39.99 -25.71
N ALA A 484 -37.79 40.64 -25.08
CA ALA A 484 -38.42 41.85 -25.58
C ALA A 484 -38.65 42.81 -24.41
N GLN A 485 -37.82 43.85 -24.33
CA GLN A 485 -38.12 45.07 -23.58
C GLN A 485 -39.25 45.80 -24.30
N SER A 486 -40.29 46.20 -23.57
CA SER A 486 -41.09 47.38 -23.94
C SER A 486 -41.88 47.91 -22.74
N THR A 487 -41.50 49.14 -22.36
CA THR A 487 -42.31 50.32 -22.02
C THR A 487 -43.24 50.40 -20.79
N TYR A 488 -43.01 51.50 -20.03
CA TYR A 488 -43.91 52.44 -19.31
C TYR A 488 -44.99 51.81 -18.40
N TYR A 489 -45.06 52.11 -17.09
CA TYR A 489 -44.96 53.38 -16.37
C TYR A 489 -44.20 53.22 -15.05
#